data_AF-A0A760ZT69-F1
#
_entry.id   AF-A0A760ZT69-F1
#
_cell.length_a   1.000
_cell.length_b   1.000
_cell.length_c   1.000
_cell.angle_alpha   90.00
_cell.angle_beta   90.00
_cell.angle_gamma   90.00
#
_symmetry.space_group_name_H-M   'P 1'
#
loop_
_entity.id
_entity.type
_entity.pdbx_description
1 polymer ?
#
loop_
_entity_poly.entity_id
_entity_poly.type
_entity_poly.pdbx_seq_one_letter_code
_entity_poly.pdbx_strand_id
1 'polypeptide(L)'
;TREFIKAGIGAEIMTAETPHEERQDIIRRFEDGVTKVIVNVGVLVAGFDSDVRCIIYARPTKSEIRWLQCLGRGLRTAPGKERCIIFDHSGTVHRLGFPEDIEYDELPGKNDGMKTSGGGQQDKTEKLPKECPKCHYMKPAGVYACPKCGFKPLGGEDVETDRNRKLSRLTKGVKVYSRDDKQRWWREIKGYQQYRASIGKPLKDGWCANTYREKFGVWPKGFDNTPAEPSTEVYNFIKSKNIAFYKGRQKAQRSGGTLC
;
A
#
# COMPACT_ATOMS: atom_id res chain seq x y z
N THR A 1 -4.05 32.97 7.04
CA THR A 1 -4.27 34.17 7.90
C THR A 1 -5.51 34.94 7.50
N ARG A 2 -5.61 35.49 6.27
CA ARG A 2 -6.76 36.31 5.83
C ARG A 2 -8.13 35.67 6.05
N GLU A 3 -8.30 34.39 5.70
CA GLU A 3 -9.59 33.71 5.85
C GLU A 3 -9.99 33.50 7.32
N PHE A 4 -9.02 33.29 8.23
CA PHE A 4 -9.31 33.26 9.67
C PHE A 4 -9.81 34.60 10.17
N ILE A 5 -9.14 35.69 9.78
CA ILE A 5 -9.53 37.05 10.17
C ILE A 5 -10.93 37.39 9.64
N LYS A 6 -11.25 37.04 8.38
CA LYS A 6 -12.60 37.21 7.82
C LYS A 6 -13.66 36.42 8.59
N ALA A 7 -13.31 35.27 9.14
CA ALA A 7 -14.17 34.46 9.99
C ALA A 7 -14.23 34.96 11.45
N GLY A 8 -13.62 36.11 11.78
CA GLY A 8 -13.60 36.68 13.13
C GLY A 8 -12.60 36.02 14.08
N ILE A 9 -11.65 35.23 13.55
CA ILE A 9 -10.62 34.54 14.34
C ILE A 9 -9.32 35.34 14.24
N GLY A 10 -8.86 35.89 15.38
CA GLY A 10 -7.59 36.60 15.48
C GLY A 10 -6.44 35.70 15.02
N ALA A 11 -5.75 36.09 13.95
CA ALA A 11 -4.69 35.29 13.35
C ALA A 11 -3.52 36.15 12.87
N GLU A 12 -2.31 35.69 13.13
CA GLU A 12 -1.07 36.37 12.75
C GLU A 12 -0.16 35.43 11.96
N ILE A 13 0.82 35.99 11.25
CA ILE A 13 1.81 35.23 10.48
C ILE A 13 3.19 35.46 11.07
N MET A 14 3.98 34.39 11.18
CA MET A 14 5.37 34.46 11.61
C MET A 14 6.26 33.72 10.62
N THR A 15 7.26 34.39 10.07
CA THR A 15 8.23 33.81 9.13
C THR A 15 9.65 34.04 9.63
N ALA A 16 10.64 33.52 8.90
CA ALA A 16 12.04 33.77 9.21
C ALA A 16 12.42 35.27 9.12
N GLU A 17 11.65 36.06 8.36
CA GLU A 17 11.87 37.49 8.15
C GLU A 17 11.22 38.36 9.23
N THR A 18 10.27 37.82 10.02
CA THR A 18 9.65 38.55 11.13
C THR A 18 10.73 38.95 12.16
N PRO A 19 10.91 40.23 12.49
CA PRO A 19 11.87 40.71 13.50
C PRO A 19 11.65 40.07 14.87
N HIS A 20 12.73 39.96 15.67
CA HIS A 20 12.66 39.29 16.97
C HIS A 20 11.62 39.90 17.93
N GLU A 21 11.58 41.23 18.04
CA GLU A 21 10.63 41.95 18.90
C GLU A 21 9.19 41.67 18.47
N GLU A 22 8.90 41.74 17.17
CA GLU A 22 7.58 41.43 16.63
C GLU A 22 7.17 39.97 16.93
N ARG A 23 8.11 39.01 16.89
CA ARG A 23 7.81 37.62 17.29
C ARG A 23 7.39 37.53 18.75
N GLN A 24 8.10 38.23 19.64
CA GLN A 24 7.76 38.24 21.07
C GLN A 24 6.38 38.85 21.30
N ASP A 25 6.05 39.91 20.59
CA ASP A 25 4.74 40.55 20.69
C ASP A 25 3.60 39.65 20.19
N ILE A 26 3.81 38.93 19.08
CA ILE A 26 2.85 37.93 18.57
C ILE A 26 2.65 36.81 19.60
N ILE A 27 3.74 36.31 20.19
CA ILE A 27 3.67 35.23 21.19
C ILE A 27 2.90 35.69 22.44
N ARG A 28 3.19 36.90 22.94
CA ARG A 28 2.44 37.48 24.07
C ARG A 28 0.95 37.59 23.77
N ARG A 29 0.58 38.14 22.60
CA ARG A 29 -0.83 38.21 22.17
C ARG A 29 -1.48 36.84 22.07
N PHE A 30 -0.73 35.81 21.69
CA PHE A 30 -1.24 34.44 21.64
C PHE A 30 -1.48 33.86 23.03
N GLU A 31 -0.56 34.08 23.97
CA GLU A 31 -0.67 33.66 25.37
C GLU A 31 -1.83 34.37 26.10
N ASP A 32 -2.03 35.65 25.82
CA ASP A 32 -3.17 36.45 26.31
C ASP A 32 -4.50 36.08 25.62
N GLY A 33 -4.43 35.24 24.58
CA GLY A 33 -5.60 34.80 23.82
C GLY A 33 -6.18 35.86 22.88
N VAL A 34 -5.50 36.98 22.64
CA VAL A 34 -5.86 37.96 21.60
C VAL A 34 -5.68 37.33 20.23
N THR A 35 -4.54 36.68 20.01
CA THR A 35 -4.24 35.91 18.80
C THR A 35 -4.62 34.45 19.03
N LYS A 36 -5.55 33.93 18.24
CA LYS A 36 -6.02 32.54 18.35
C LYS A 36 -5.22 31.58 17.45
N VAL A 37 -4.65 32.09 16.36
CA VAL A 37 -3.92 31.29 15.37
C VAL A 37 -2.63 31.98 14.96
N ILE A 38 -1.49 31.30 15.13
CA ILE A 38 -0.22 31.72 14.52
C ILE A 38 0.07 30.82 13.33
N VAL A 39 0.08 31.40 12.13
CA VAL A 39 0.53 30.72 10.91
C VAL A 39 2.05 30.88 10.83
N ASN A 40 2.80 29.80 11.02
CA ASN A 40 4.27 29.84 10.97
C ASN A 40 4.85 29.13 9.74
N VAL A 41 5.98 29.64 9.23
CA VAL A 41 6.77 28.99 8.18
C VAL A 41 8.24 28.98 8.59
N GLY A 42 8.77 27.80 8.90
CA GLY A 42 10.19 27.61 9.21
C GLY A 42 10.64 28.23 10.54
N VAL A 43 9.71 28.71 11.35
CA VAL A 43 9.94 29.31 12.68
C VAL A 43 9.12 28.56 13.73
N LEU A 44 9.30 28.90 15.02
CA LEU A 44 8.65 28.23 16.16
C LEU A 44 8.98 26.72 16.29
N VAL A 45 10.00 26.24 15.59
CA VAL A 45 10.48 24.85 15.70
C VAL A 45 11.18 24.64 17.05
N ALA A 46 11.88 25.64 17.57
CA ALA A 46 12.54 25.62 18.88
C ALA A 46 12.18 26.90 19.66
N GLY A 47 12.14 26.81 20.99
CA GLY A 47 11.90 27.96 21.88
C GLY A 47 10.45 28.44 21.99
N PHE A 48 9.49 27.78 21.31
CA PHE A 48 8.07 28.06 21.49
C PHE A 48 7.45 27.10 22.51
N ASP A 49 6.98 27.67 23.62
CA ASP A 49 6.45 26.92 24.76
C ASP A 49 5.17 27.54 25.35
N SER A 50 4.20 27.82 24.48
CA SER A 50 2.88 28.33 24.88
C SER A 50 1.82 27.21 24.89
N ASP A 51 0.68 27.42 25.55
CA ASP A 51 -0.44 26.46 25.56
C ASP A 51 -1.09 26.33 24.18
N VAL A 52 -0.70 25.29 23.44
CA VAL A 52 -1.31 24.93 22.15
C VAL A 52 -2.39 23.87 22.36
N ARG A 53 -3.60 24.19 21.89
CA ARG A 53 -4.78 23.29 21.97
C ARG A 53 -5.22 22.73 20.61
N CYS A 54 -4.72 23.32 19.52
CA CYS A 54 -5.06 22.92 18.17
C CYS A 54 -3.84 23.07 17.25
N ILE A 55 -3.58 22.07 16.42
CA ILE A 55 -2.54 22.11 15.40
C ILE A 55 -3.17 21.85 14.04
N ILE A 56 -2.96 22.79 13.11
CA ILE A 56 -3.28 22.61 11.70
C ILE A 56 -1.97 22.31 10.97
N TYR A 57 -1.78 21.04 10.61
CA TYR A 57 -0.58 20.58 9.91
C TYR A 57 -0.82 20.56 8.41
N ALA A 58 -0.36 21.61 7.74
CA ALA A 58 -0.52 21.80 6.30
C ALA A 58 0.79 21.60 5.51
N ARG A 59 1.75 20.84 6.06
CA ARG A 59 3.08 20.65 5.48
C ARG A 59 3.43 19.16 5.35
N PRO A 60 3.35 18.55 4.16
CA PRO A 60 3.76 17.15 3.99
C PRO A 60 5.19 16.92 4.44
N THR A 61 5.41 15.88 5.26
CA THR A 61 6.76 15.48 5.70
C THR A 61 6.98 13.98 5.48
N LYS A 62 8.24 13.61 5.25
CA LYS A 62 8.73 12.22 5.31
C LYS A 62 9.57 11.96 6.56
N SER A 63 9.84 13.00 7.35
CA SER A 63 10.61 12.93 8.58
C SER A 63 9.66 12.75 9.75
N GLU A 64 9.79 11.60 10.41
CA GLU A 64 9.09 11.24 11.64
C GLU A 64 9.43 12.17 12.80
N ILE A 65 10.72 12.44 13.00
CA ILE A 65 11.21 13.42 13.98
C ILE A 65 10.50 14.77 13.80
N ARG A 66 10.39 15.27 12.57
CA ARG A 66 9.71 16.54 12.30
C ARG A 66 8.20 16.47 12.58
N TRP A 67 7.56 15.35 12.26
CA TRP A 67 6.15 15.11 12.55
C TRP A 67 5.91 15.17 14.06
N LEU A 68 6.67 14.40 14.83
CA LEU A 68 6.62 14.37 16.30
C LEU A 68 6.97 15.72 16.93
N GLN A 69 8.02 16.40 16.47
CA GLN A 69 8.42 17.70 17.02
C GLN A 69 7.36 18.78 16.79
N CYS A 70 6.71 18.79 15.62
CA CYS A 70 5.64 19.75 15.34
C CYS A 70 4.40 19.46 16.19
N LEU A 71 3.97 18.20 16.27
CA LEU A 71 2.77 17.83 17.02
C LEU A 71 2.96 17.87 18.53
N GLY A 72 4.17 17.54 18.99
CA GLY A 72 4.54 17.56 20.40
C GLY A 72 4.33 18.92 21.07
N ARG A 73 4.31 20.02 20.30
CA ARG A 73 3.96 21.36 20.83
C ARG A 73 2.53 21.42 21.37
N GLY A 74 1.60 20.67 20.78
CA GLY A 74 0.21 20.59 21.24
C GLY A 74 -0.06 19.48 22.25
N LEU A 75 0.82 18.47 22.30
CA LEU A 75 0.68 17.32 23.20
C LEU A 75 1.16 17.60 24.65
N ARG A 76 1.86 18.72 24.89
CA ARG A 76 2.21 19.15 26.26
C ARG A 76 0.95 19.37 27.09
N THR A 77 0.95 19.03 28.36
CA THR A 77 -0.17 19.30 29.27
C THR A 77 -0.27 20.78 29.63
N ALA A 78 -1.48 21.26 29.91
CA ALA A 78 -1.73 22.63 30.37
C ALA A 78 -2.99 22.66 31.25
N PRO A 79 -3.12 23.62 32.19
CA PRO A 79 -4.32 23.75 33.02
C PRO A 79 -5.60 23.83 32.18
N GLY A 80 -6.57 22.97 32.48
CA GLY A 80 -7.85 22.92 31.77
C GLY A 80 -7.76 22.47 30.31
N LYS A 81 -6.68 21.77 29.90
CA LYS A 81 -6.56 21.14 28.58
C LYS A 81 -6.82 19.64 28.68
N GLU A 82 -8.03 19.22 28.32
CA GLU A 82 -8.42 17.80 28.26
C GLU A 82 -7.93 17.11 26.98
N ARG A 83 -7.83 17.85 25.87
CA ARG A 83 -7.45 17.30 24.56
C ARG A 83 -6.78 18.34 23.68
N CYS A 84 -5.94 17.87 22.77
CA CYS A 84 -5.42 18.65 21.65
C CYS A 84 -6.05 18.16 20.35
N ILE A 85 -6.47 19.07 19.48
CA ILE A 85 -7.06 18.73 18.17
C ILE A 85 -6.00 18.88 17.09
N ILE A 86 -5.82 17.84 16.27
CA ILE A 86 -4.85 17.86 15.16
C ILE A 86 -5.62 17.73 13.83
N PHE A 87 -5.46 18.73 12.97
CA PHE A 87 -5.94 18.72 11.59
C PHE A 87 -4.77 18.46 10.64
N ASP A 88 -4.65 17.23 10.15
CA ASP A 88 -3.65 16.87 9.14
C ASP A 88 -4.21 17.06 7.73
N HIS A 89 -3.87 18.19 7.11
CA HIS A 89 -4.20 18.48 5.70
C HIS A 89 -3.15 17.92 4.72
N SER A 90 -2.09 17.32 5.23
CA SER A 90 -0.93 16.88 4.45
C SER A 90 -0.90 15.39 4.13
N GLY A 91 -1.78 14.61 4.78
CA GLY A 91 -1.80 13.15 4.70
C GLY A 91 -0.56 12.51 5.32
N THR A 92 0.08 13.19 6.28
CA THR A 92 1.26 12.67 6.98
C THR A 92 0.89 11.47 7.84
N VAL A 93 -0.29 11.44 8.47
CA VAL A 93 -0.77 10.29 9.25
C VAL A 93 -0.88 9.00 8.42
N HIS A 94 -1.23 9.10 7.14
CA HIS A 94 -1.27 7.94 6.23
C HIS A 94 0.12 7.37 5.95
N ARG A 95 1.15 8.20 6.07
CA ARG A 95 2.54 7.86 5.74
C ARG A 95 3.34 7.42 6.96
N LEU A 96 3.20 8.13 8.07
CA LEU A 96 4.03 7.98 9.27
C LEU A 96 3.26 7.39 10.45
N GLY A 97 1.94 7.26 10.36
CA GLY A 97 1.12 6.73 11.44
C GLY A 97 0.67 7.80 12.43
N PHE A 98 -0.04 7.34 13.46
CA PHE A 98 -0.45 8.21 14.55
C PHE A 98 0.75 8.56 15.43
N PRO A 99 0.87 9.81 15.90
CA PRO A 99 1.98 10.24 16.76
C PRO A 99 2.17 9.38 18.01
N GLU A 100 1.06 8.93 18.60
CA GLU A 100 1.01 8.08 19.78
C GLU A 100 1.46 6.63 19.53
N ASP A 101 1.46 6.18 18.27
CA ASP A 101 1.90 4.84 17.88
C ASP A 101 3.42 4.78 17.59
N ILE A 102 4.12 5.93 17.61
CA ILE A 102 5.54 6.01 17.24
C ILE A 102 6.39 5.93 18.51
N GLU A 103 6.93 4.74 18.78
CA GLU A 103 7.78 4.46 19.93
C GLU A 103 9.20 4.10 19.47
N TYR A 104 10.21 4.48 20.26
CA TYR A 104 11.59 4.09 20.04
C TYR A 104 12.08 3.34 21.28
N ASP A 105 12.30 2.03 21.15
CA ASP A 105 12.83 1.19 22.24
C ASP A 105 14.31 1.48 22.53
N GLU A 106 15.04 1.93 21.51
CA GLU A 106 16.46 2.26 21.59
C GLU A 106 16.71 3.67 21.06
N LEU A 107 17.55 4.43 21.75
CA LEU A 107 18.07 5.69 21.20
C LEU A 107 18.97 5.33 20.01
N PRO A 108 18.69 5.82 18.79
CA PRO A 108 19.57 5.58 17.66
C PRO A 108 20.97 6.09 18.01
N GLY A 109 21.94 5.19 18.02
CA GLY A 109 23.34 5.50 18.34
C GLY A 109 23.84 6.68 17.51
N LYS A 110 24.65 7.55 18.13
CA LYS A 110 25.19 8.81 17.58
C LYS A 110 25.46 8.71 16.08
N ASN A 111 24.54 9.26 15.29
CA ASN A 111 24.74 9.54 13.88
C ASN A 111 24.68 11.05 13.71
N ASP A 112 25.82 11.63 13.36
CA ASP A 112 26.15 13.06 13.33
C ASP A 112 25.45 13.81 12.17
N GLY A 113 24.31 13.31 11.69
CA GLY A 113 23.55 13.87 10.58
C GLY A 113 24.24 13.78 9.21
N MET A 114 25.40 13.13 9.09
CA MET A 114 26.26 13.21 7.89
C MET A 114 26.66 11.87 7.25
N LYS A 115 26.03 10.74 7.61
CA LYS A 115 26.24 9.47 6.89
C LYS A 115 24.92 8.84 6.48
N THR A 116 24.82 8.49 5.19
CA THR A 116 23.78 7.62 4.65
C THR A 116 23.89 6.28 5.35
N SER A 117 23.02 6.03 6.33
CA SER A 117 22.93 4.76 7.03
C SER A 117 22.33 3.71 6.09
N GLY A 118 23.21 3.06 5.33
CA GLY A 118 22.99 1.68 4.92
C GLY A 118 23.16 0.77 6.13
N GLY A 119 22.22 -0.17 6.28
CA GLY A 119 22.35 -1.35 7.14
C GLY A 119 22.00 -1.14 8.61
N GLY A 120 20.72 -1.30 8.93
CA GLY A 120 20.20 -1.53 10.29
C GLY A 120 18.86 -2.28 10.15
N GLN A 121 18.60 -3.23 11.04
CA GLN A 121 17.58 -4.28 10.99
C GLN A 121 16.29 -3.98 10.20
N GLN A 122 15.83 -5.00 9.45
CA GLN A 122 14.43 -5.06 9.00
C GLN A 122 13.53 -5.23 10.23
N ASP A 123 13.30 -4.14 10.96
CA ASP A 123 12.19 -4.09 11.88
C ASP A 123 10.92 -4.37 11.08
N LYS A 124 10.10 -5.27 11.63
CA LYS A 124 8.77 -5.57 11.09
C LYS A 124 8.12 -4.23 10.79
N THR A 125 7.84 -3.97 9.51
CA THR A 125 7.23 -2.70 9.12
C THR A 125 5.92 -2.59 9.89
N GLU A 126 5.88 -1.73 10.89
CA GLU A 126 4.69 -1.57 11.72
C GLU A 126 3.52 -1.21 10.81
N LYS A 127 2.38 -1.84 11.07
CA LYS A 127 1.23 -1.71 10.20
C LYS A 127 0.68 -0.30 10.36
N LEU A 128 0.89 0.55 9.37
CA LEU A 128 0.32 1.90 9.37
C LEU A 128 -1.22 1.89 9.44
N PRO A 129 -1.82 2.95 10.02
CA PRO A 129 -3.27 3.10 10.06
C PRO A 129 -3.86 3.17 8.65
N LYS A 130 -5.08 2.65 8.50
CA LYS A 130 -5.78 2.58 7.22
C LYS A 130 -7.09 3.34 7.27
N GLU A 131 -7.29 4.20 6.28
CA GLU A 131 -8.54 4.92 6.10
C GLU A 131 -9.71 3.95 5.85
N CYS A 132 -10.84 4.19 6.51
CA CYS A 132 -12.07 3.45 6.27
C CYS A 132 -12.69 3.89 4.92
N PRO A 133 -12.94 2.98 3.97
CA PRO A 133 -13.51 3.34 2.67
C PRO A 133 -14.98 3.80 2.73
N LYS A 134 -15.67 3.58 3.86
CA LYS A 134 -17.06 4.01 4.05
C LYS A 134 -17.19 5.39 4.70
N CYS A 135 -16.35 5.70 5.70
CA CYS A 135 -16.54 6.88 6.55
C CYS A 135 -15.28 7.73 6.75
N HIS A 136 -14.18 7.39 6.07
CA HIS A 136 -12.90 8.10 6.11
C HIS A 136 -12.22 8.17 7.49
N TYR A 137 -12.71 7.39 8.47
CA TYR A 137 -12.03 7.26 9.75
C TYR A 137 -10.67 6.56 9.56
N MET A 138 -9.61 7.16 10.09
CA MET A 138 -8.30 6.52 10.15
C MET A 138 -8.31 5.41 11.20
N LYS A 139 -8.43 4.17 10.73
CA LYS A 139 -8.48 2.99 11.59
C LYS A 139 -7.07 2.67 12.08
N PRO A 140 -6.88 2.36 13.37
CA PRO A 140 -5.61 1.87 13.87
C PRO A 140 -5.12 0.62 13.13
N ALA A 141 -3.82 0.39 13.23
CA ALA A 141 -3.13 -0.78 12.72
C ALA A 141 -3.90 -2.08 13.03
N GLY A 142 -4.12 -2.94 12.01
CA GLY A 142 -4.72 -4.26 12.22
C GLY A 142 -6.23 -4.30 12.53
N VAL A 143 -6.91 -3.15 12.62
CA VAL A 143 -8.35 -3.10 12.92
C VAL A 143 -9.20 -3.45 11.68
N TYR A 144 -9.83 -4.63 11.73
CA TYR A 144 -10.68 -5.16 10.64
C TYR A 144 -11.99 -4.39 10.49
N ALA A 145 -12.78 -4.28 11.58
CA ALA A 145 -14.03 -3.54 11.61
C ALA A 145 -13.78 -2.07 11.98
N CYS A 146 -14.28 -1.13 11.18
CA CYS A 146 -14.13 0.30 11.49
C CYS A 146 -14.78 0.63 12.85
N PRO A 147 -14.04 1.21 13.81
CA PRO A 147 -14.58 1.51 15.14
C PRO A 147 -15.61 2.65 15.11
N LYS A 148 -15.58 3.52 14.09
CA LYS A 148 -16.53 4.64 13.95
C LYS A 148 -17.88 4.22 13.35
N CYS A 149 -17.87 3.40 12.30
CA CYS A 149 -19.08 3.12 11.50
C CYS A 149 -19.43 1.62 11.36
N GLY A 150 -18.64 0.74 11.96
CA GLY A 150 -18.85 -0.72 11.91
C GLY A 150 -18.53 -1.38 10.55
N PHE A 151 -18.05 -0.63 9.55
CA PHE A 151 -17.74 -1.18 8.23
C PHE A 151 -16.71 -2.30 8.31
N LYS A 152 -17.06 -3.46 7.77
CA LYS A 152 -16.20 -4.64 7.61
C LYS A 152 -15.98 -4.87 6.11
N PRO A 153 -14.73 -4.86 5.62
CA PRO A 153 -14.46 -5.23 4.23
C PRO A 153 -14.92 -6.68 4.00
N LEU A 154 -15.78 -6.92 3.01
CA LEU A 154 -16.07 -8.29 2.57
C LEU A 154 -14.74 -8.87 2.07
N GLY A 155 -14.26 -9.93 2.71
CA GLY A 155 -12.97 -10.54 2.38
C GLY A 155 -12.93 -10.94 0.92
N GLY A 156 -12.19 -10.20 0.11
CA GLY A 156 -11.56 -10.72 -1.10
C GLY A 156 -10.15 -11.16 -0.71
N GLU A 157 -9.78 -12.36 -1.14
CA GLU A 157 -8.52 -13.05 -0.83
C GLU A 157 -7.29 -12.14 -0.79
N ASP A 158 -6.37 -12.43 0.13
CA ASP A 158 -5.12 -11.70 0.35
C ASP A 158 -4.43 -11.34 -0.96
N VAL A 159 -4.43 -10.06 -1.31
CA VAL A 159 -3.63 -9.55 -2.41
C VAL A 159 -2.22 -9.36 -1.88
N GLU A 160 -1.29 -10.24 -2.27
CA GLU A 160 0.14 -9.97 -2.12
C GLU A 160 0.47 -8.67 -2.86
N THR A 161 0.67 -7.59 -2.10
CA THR A 161 1.15 -6.33 -2.64
C THR A 161 2.67 -6.40 -2.80
N ASP A 162 3.14 -6.50 -4.03
CA ASP A 162 4.55 -6.24 -4.38
C ASP A 162 4.88 -4.78 -4.04
N ARG A 163 5.86 -4.58 -3.16
CA ARG A 163 6.30 -3.25 -2.68
C ARG A 163 7.21 -2.51 -3.66
N ASN A 164 7.52 -3.10 -4.82
CA ASN A 164 8.30 -2.41 -5.85
C ASN A 164 7.39 -1.51 -6.70
N ARG A 165 7.67 -0.21 -6.69
CA ARG A 165 7.01 0.84 -7.50
C ARG A 165 7.28 0.73 -9.01
N LYS A 166 7.07 -0.45 -9.61
CA LYS A 166 6.89 -0.59 -11.06
C LYS A 166 5.41 -0.80 -11.31
N LEU A 167 4.75 0.23 -11.85
CA LEU A 167 3.42 0.10 -12.45
C LEU A 167 3.49 -0.96 -13.55
N SER A 168 3.04 -2.17 -13.25
CA SER A 168 2.70 -3.16 -14.26
C SER A 168 1.20 -3.05 -14.56
N ARG A 169 0.86 -3.18 -15.84
CA ARG A 169 -0.52 -3.17 -16.32
C ARG A 169 -1.30 -4.28 -15.59
N LEU A 170 -2.39 -3.93 -14.92
CA LEU A 170 -3.29 -4.88 -14.25
C LEU A 170 -3.74 -5.96 -15.25
N THR A 171 -3.12 -7.13 -15.20
CA THR A 171 -3.69 -8.34 -15.81
C THR A 171 -4.90 -8.72 -14.98
N LYS A 172 -6.03 -9.02 -15.65
CA LYS A 172 -7.25 -9.57 -15.04
C LYS A 172 -6.86 -10.56 -13.93
N GLY A 173 -7.45 -10.39 -12.74
CA GLY A 173 -7.08 -11.10 -11.52
C GLY A 173 -6.78 -12.58 -11.77
N VAL A 174 -5.73 -13.08 -11.12
CA VAL A 174 -5.33 -14.49 -11.21
C VAL A 174 -6.50 -15.33 -10.71
N LYS A 175 -7.20 -16.02 -11.62
CA LYS A 175 -8.28 -16.96 -11.25
C LYS A 175 -7.67 -18.04 -10.37
N VAL A 176 -8.04 -18.09 -9.09
CA VAL A 176 -7.62 -19.14 -8.16
C VAL A 176 -8.43 -20.40 -8.49
N TYR A 177 -7.74 -21.51 -8.73
CA TYR A 177 -8.36 -22.79 -9.07
C TYR A 177 -8.32 -23.72 -7.86
N SER A 178 -9.49 -24.21 -7.44
CA SER A 178 -9.62 -25.21 -6.38
C SER A 178 -9.01 -26.56 -6.79
N ARG A 179 -8.86 -27.48 -5.83
CA ARG A 179 -8.44 -28.86 -6.11
C ARG A 179 -9.42 -29.57 -7.06
N ASP A 180 -10.71 -29.29 -6.93
CA ASP A 180 -11.75 -29.89 -7.75
C ASP A 180 -11.76 -29.32 -9.18
N ASP A 181 -11.49 -28.02 -9.33
CA ASP A 181 -11.31 -27.42 -10.66
C ASP A 181 -10.12 -28.04 -11.41
N LYS A 182 -9.02 -28.25 -10.68
CA LYS A 182 -7.81 -28.91 -11.18
C LYS A 182 -8.09 -30.38 -11.58
N GLN A 183 -8.81 -31.13 -10.74
CA GLN A 183 -9.24 -32.49 -11.05
C GLN A 183 -10.14 -32.55 -12.28
N ARG A 184 -11.12 -31.64 -12.40
CA ARG A 184 -12.01 -31.54 -13.57
C ARG A 184 -11.19 -31.28 -14.83
N TRP A 185 -10.30 -30.29 -14.80
CA TRP A 185 -9.43 -29.94 -15.93
C TRP A 185 -8.53 -31.11 -16.37
N TRP A 186 -8.02 -31.89 -15.41
CA TRP A 186 -7.23 -33.08 -15.71
C TRP A 186 -8.05 -34.15 -16.46
N ARG A 187 -9.29 -34.42 -16.01
CA ARG A 187 -10.20 -35.37 -16.67
C ARG A 187 -10.57 -34.93 -18.09
N GLU A 188 -10.79 -33.64 -18.29
CA GLU A 188 -11.05 -33.04 -19.61
C GLU A 188 -9.84 -33.16 -20.56
N ILE A 189 -8.61 -32.99 -20.06
CA ILE A 189 -7.39 -33.26 -20.86
C ILE A 189 -7.31 -34.74 -21.25
N LYS A 190 -7.65 -35.67 -20.35
CA LYS A 190 -7.70 -37.11 -20.64
C LYS A 190 -8.80 -37.46 -21.65
N GLY A 191 -9.95 -36.80 -21.60
CA GLY A 191 -10.99 -36.91 -22.64
C GLY A 191 -10.51 -36.45 -24.00
N TYR A 192 -9.78 -35.33 -24.07
CA TYR A 192 -9.18 -34.87 -25.31
C TYR A 192 -8.13 -35.85 -25.86
N GLN A 193 -7.34 -36.49 -24.99
CA GLN A 193 -6.41 -37.54 -25.37
C GLN A 193 -7.14 -38.74 -26.00
N GLN A 194 -8.25 -39.18 -25.39
CA GLN A 194 -9.07 -40.28 -25.89
C GLN A 194 -9.69 -39.96 -27.25
N TYR A 195 -10.28 -38.76 -27.40
CA TYR A 195 -10.79 -38.27 -28.68
C TYR A 195 -9.71 -38.23 -29.76
N ARG A 196 -8.50 -37.80 -29.42
CA ARG A 196 -7.39 -37.76 -30.38
C ARG A 196 -6.90 -39.14 -30.79
N ALA A 197 -6.98 -40.12 -29.90
CA ALA A 197 -6.71 -41.51 -30.24
C ALA A 197 -7.76 -42.07 -31.21
N SER A 198 -9.05 -41.76 -31.02
CA SER A 198 -10.12 -42.25 -31.89
C SER A 198 -10.04 -41.72 -33.33
N ILE A 199 -9.48 -40.53 -33.54
CA ILE A 199 -9.23 -39.95 -34.88
C ILE A 199 -7.84 -40.31 -35.45
N GLY A 200 -7.14 -41.30 -34.87
CA GLY A 200 -5.86 -41.80 -35.37
C GLY A 200 -4.66 -40.88 -35.12
N LYS A 201 -4.76 -39.90 -34.21
CA LYS A 201 -3.68 -38.96 -33.86
C LYS A 201 -3.36 -39.00 -32.36
N PRO A 202 -2.93 -40.14 -31.81
CA PRO A 202 -2.78 -40.36 -30.37
C PRO A 202 -1.79 -39.38 -29.73
N LEU A 203 -2.08 -39.02 -28.48
CA LEU A 203 -1.24 -38.17 -27.64
C LEU A 203 -0.58 -38.99 -26.54
N LYS A 204 0.69 -38.68 -26.25
CA LYS A 204 1.45 -39.29 -25.14
C LYS A 204 0.99 -38.72 -23.80
N ASP A 205 1.03 -39.52 -22.74
CA ASP A 205 0.69 -39.06 -21.38
C ASP A 205 1.57 -37.91 -20.90
N GLY A 206 2.85 -37.90 -21.27
CA GLY A 206 3.74 -36.77 -20.99
C GLY A 206 3.27 -35.45 -21.61
N TRP A 207 2.60 -35.49 -22.77
CA TRP A 207 2.00 -34.29 -23.37
C TRP A 207 0.84 -33.79 -22.51
N CYS A 208 -0.02 -34.69 -22.04
CA CYS A 208 -1.16 -34.36 -21.17
C CYS A 208 -0.69 -33.72 -19.86
N ALA A 209 0.28 -34.36 -19.19
CA ALA A 209 0.85 -33.86 -17.93
C ALA A 209 1.53 -32.50 -18.09
N ASN A 210 2.25 -32.27 -19.20
CA ASN A 210 2.86 -30.98 -19.48
C ASN A 210 1.83 -29.90 -19.80
N THR A 211 0.75 -30.22 -20.53
CA THR A 211 -0.37 -29.31 -20.78
C THR A 211 -1.07 -28.88 -19.49
N TYR A 212 -1.25 -29.82 -18.56
CA TYR A 212 -1.77 -29.50 -17.23
C TYR A 212 -0.82 -28.57 -16.45
N ARG A 213 0.49 -28.88 -16.45
CA ARG A 213 1.51 -28.05 -15.79
C ARG A 213 1.59 -26.63 -16.34
N GLU A 214 1.47 -26.44 -17.65
CA GLU A 214 1.46 -25.11 -18.26
C GLU A 214 0.26 -24.26 -17.81
N LYS A 215 -0.89 -24.87 -17.50
CA LYS A 215 -2.07 -24.16 -17.01
C LYS A 215 -1.96 -23.81 -15.52
N PHE A 216 -1.45 -24.73 -14.69
CA PHE A 216 -1.53 -24.62 -13.23
C PHE A 216 -0.19 -24.50 -12.48
N GLY A 217 0.94 -24.56 -13.19
CA GLY A 217 2.28 -24.52 -12.61
C GLY A 217 2.70 -25.78 -11.84
N VAL A 218 1.80 -26.75 -11.65
CA VAL A 218 2.03 -27.97 -10.86
C VAL A 218 1.74 -29.24 -11.67
N TRP A 219 2.31 -30.37 -11.27
CA TRP A 219 2.04 -31.66 -11.89
C TRP A 219 0.73 -32.28 -11.38
N PRO A 220 0.01 -33.07 -12.22
CA PRO A 220 -1.26 -33.71 -11.83
C PRO A 220 -0.98 -34.95 -10.96
N LYS A 221 -0.62 -34.75 -9.69
CA LYS A 221 -0.34 -35.82 -8.72
C LYS A 221 -1.62 -36.22 -7.98
N GLY A 222 -1.93 -37.52 -7.95
CA GLY A 222 -3.04 -38.06 -7.16
C GLY A 222 -4.44 -37.66 -7.66
N PHE A 223 -4.56 -37.34 -8.94
CA PHE A 223 -5.85 -37.09 -9.60
C PHE A 223 -6.36 -38.33 -10.33
N ASP A 224 -7.68 -38.49 -10.35
CA ASP A 224 -8.36 -39.53 -11.10
C ASP A 224 -8.20 -39.33 -12.62
N ASN A 225 -7.99 -40.43 -13.34
CA ASN A 225 -7.70 -40.45 -14.78
C ASN A 225 -8.94 -40.69 -15.65
N THR A 226 -10.13 -40.81 -15.06
CA THR A 226 -11.37 -41.05 -15.79
C THR A 226 -11.63 -39.93 -16.81
N PRO A 227 -11.62 -40.23 -18.12
CA PRO A 227 -11.82 -39.22 -19.16
C PRO A 227 -13.18 -38.52 -19.03
N ALA A 228 -13.21 -37.21 -19.28
CA ALA A 228 -14.43 -36.41 -19.32
C ALA A 228 -14.46 -35.57 -20.60
N GLU A 229 -15.65 -35.22 -21.09
CA GLU A 229 -15.79 -34.39 -22.29
C GLU A 229 -15.12 -33.02 -22.10
N PRO A 230 -14.21 -32.59 -23.00
CA PRO A 230 -13.51 -31.32 -22.84
C PRO A 230 -14.46 -30.12 -22.96
N SER A 231 -14.45 -29.25 -21.96
CA SER A 231 -15.15 -27.96 -22.03
C SER A 231 -14.54 -27.04 -23.09
N THR A 232 -15.32 -26.03 -23.50
CA THR A 232 -14.84 -24.99 -24.41
C THR A 232 -13.59 -24.27 -23.87
N GLU A 233 -13.46 -24.13 -22.55
CA GLU A 233 -12.30 -23.50 -21.91
C GLU A 233 -11.02 -24.32 -22.12
N VAL A 234 -11.08 -25.63 -21.85
CA VAL A 234 -9.95 -26.57 -22.04
C VAL A 234 -9.58 -26.68 -23.52
N TYR A 235 -10.58 -26.80 -24.39
CA TYR A 235 -10.37 -26.89 -25.82
C TYR A 235 -9.66 -25.66 -26.38
N ASN A 236 -10.12 -24.46 -26.00
CA ASN A 236 -9.50 -23.20 -26.43
C ASN A 236 -8.07 -23.04 -25.91
N PHE A 237 -7.80 -23.48 -24.68
CA PHE A 237 -6.45 -23.49 -24.12
C PHE A 237 -5.51 -24.44 -24.88
N ILE A 238 -5.96 -25.65 -25.20
CA ILE A 238 -5.17 -26.60 -26.00
C ILE A 238 -4.94 -26.06 -27.42
N LYS A 239 -5.96 -25.46 -28.03
CA LYS A 239 -5.87 -24.86 -29.36
C LYS A 239 -4.85 -23.72 -29.37
N SER A 240 -4.90 -22.81 -28.41
CA SER A 240 -3.94 -21.69 -28.31
C SER A 240 -2.50 -22.19 -28.12
N LYS A 241 -2.29 -23.22 -27.29
CA LYS A 241 -1.00 -23.90 -27.13
C LYS A 241 -0.48 -24.47 -28.44
N ASN A 242 -1.31 -25.19 -29.19
CA ASN A 242 -0.91 -25.77 -30.48
C ASN A 242 -0.54 -24.68 -31.51
N ILE A 243 -1.30 -23.57 -31.54
CA ILE A 243 -0.99 -22.42 -32.39
C ILE A 243 0.35 -21.78 -32.00
N ALA A 244 0.60 -21.57 -30.70
CA ALA A 244 1.84 -21.01 -30.21
C ALA A 244 3.04 -21.89 -30.56
N PHE A 245 2.92 -23.21 -30.38
CA PHE A 245 3.95 -24.17 -30.77
C PHE A 245 4.25 -24.14 -32.28
N TYR A 246 3.20 -24.09 -33.11
CA TYR A 246 3.36 -24.02 -34.56
C TYR A 246 4.03 -22.72 -35.02
N LYS A 247 3.61 -21.57 -34.48
CA LYS A 247 4.23 -20.27 -34.76
C LYS A 247 5.70 -20.22 -34.28
N GLY A 248 5.99 -20.83 -33.13
CA GLY A 248 7.36 -20.95 -32.62
C GLY A 248 8.27 -21.73 -33.57
N ARG A 249 7.78 -22.86 -34.11
CA ARG A 249 8.52 -23.66 -35.11
C ARG A 249 8.74 -22.91 -36.42
N GLN A 250 7.73 -22.19 -36.93
CA GLN A 250 7.89 -21.37 -38.13
C GLN A 250 8.92 -20.25 -37.93
N LYS A 251 8.92 -19.61 -36.76
CA LYS A 251 9.91 -18.56 -36.44
C LYS A 251 11.32 -19.15 -36.38
N ALA A 252 11.50 -20.30 -35.72
CA ALA A 252 12.78 -21.00 -35.64
C ALA A 252 13.31 -21.43 -37.02
N GLN A 253 12.43 -21.91 -37.91
CA GLN A 253 12.78 -22.24 -39.29
C GLN A 253 13.18 -21.01 -40.12
N ARG A 254 12.53 -19.85 -39.93
CA ARG A 254 12.90 -18.61 -40.63
C ARG A 254 14.22 -18.01 -40.13
N SER A 255 14.58 -18.20 -38.87
CA SER A 255 15.85 -17.73 -38.29
C SER A 255 17.03 -18.69 -38.50
N GLY A 256 16.78 -19.94 -38.89
CA GLY A 256 17.82 -20.93 -39.20
C GLY A 256 18.24 -20.99 -40.68
N GLY A 257 17.69 -20.13 -41.53
CA GLY A 257 17.94 -20.10 -42.98
C GLY A 257 18.99 -19.07 -43.44
N THR A 258 19.78 -18.49 -42.55
CA THR A 258 20.87 -17.56 -42.90
C THR A 258 22.20 -18.18 -42.50
N LEU A 259 22.70 -19.07 -43.35
CA LEU A 259 24.11 -19.49 -43.46
C LEU A 259 24.26 -20.18 -44.84
N CYS A 260 24.38 -19.36 -45.87
CA CYS A 260 25.15 -19.60 -47.09
C CYS A 260 25.83 -18.28 -47.45
#